data_AF-A0A533MN61-F1
#
_entry.id   AF-A0A533MN61-F1
#
_cell.length_a   1.000
_cell.length_b   1.000
_cell.length_c   1.000
_cell.angle_alpha   90.00
_cell.angle_beta   90.00
_cell.angle_gamma   90.00
#
_symmetry.space_group_name_H-M   'P 1'
#
loop_
_entity.id
_entity.type
_entity.pdbx_description
1 polymer ?
#
loop_
_entity_poly.entity_id
_entity_poly.type
_entity_poly.pdbx_seq_one_letter_code
_entity_poly.pdbx_strand_id
1 'polypeptide(L)' 'MTDTPDQEDAKDYLEVKMSSGWFMTITLASSERFDKEYVEIAKERSGQKKARFNLNPKYTRALGEALIKFADANDL' A
#
# COMPACT_ATOMS: atom_id res chain seq x y z
N MET A 1 5.40 -8.58 33.03
CA MET A 1 4.40 -8.83 31.97
C MET A 1 4.52 -7.70 30.99
N THR A 2 5.27 -7.90 29.91
CA THR A 2 5.33 -6.96 28.80
C THR A 2 4.22 -7.36 27.84
N ASP A 3 3.11 -6.63 27.88
CA ASP A 3 2.08 -6.72 26.85
C ASP A 3 2.75 -6.44 25.51
N THR A 4 2.86 -7.48 24.70
CA THR A 4 3.18 -7.35 23.28
C THR A 4 1.85 -6.97 22.64
N PRO A 5 1.71 -5.79 22.01
CA PRO A 5 0.45 -5.45 21.36
C PRO A 5 0.19 -6.48 20.25
N ASP A 6 -1.01 -7.05 20.31
CA ASP A 6 -1.52 -8.09 19.43
C ASP A 6 -1.41 -7.69 17.95
N GLN A 7 -1.05 -8.67 17.12
CA GLN A 7 -0.89 -8.57 15.67
C GLN A 7 -2.24 -8.43 14.91
N GLU A 8 -3.18 -7.62 15.41
CA GLU A 8 -4.48 -7.40 14.74
C GLU A 8 -4.50 -6.13 13.86
N ASP A 9 -3.53 -5.22 14.02
CA ASP A 9 -3.50 -3.91 13.34
C ASP A 9 -2.98 -3.93 11.88
N ALA A 10 -2.64 -5.10 11.32
CA ALA A 10 -1.93 -5.22 10.04
C ALA A 10 -2.83 -5.38 8.80
N LYS A 11 -4.14 -5.09 8.88
CA LYS A 11 -5.05 -5.27 7.72
C LYS A 11 -5.05 -4.08 6.74
N ASP A 12 -4.71 -2.89 7.22
CA ASP A 12 -4.88 -1.65 6.46
C ASP A 12 -3.56 -1.06 5.95
N TYR A 13 -2.43 -1.70 6.27
CA TYR A 13 -1.10 -1.26 5.89
C TYR A 13 -0.22 -2.44 5.47
N LEU A 14 0.41 -2.31 4.30
CA LEU A 14 1.43 -3.22 3.82
C LEU A 14 2.68 -2.44 3.42
N GLU A 15 3.84 -3.00 3.75
CA GLU A 15 5.13 -2.46 3.37
C GLU A 15 5.96 -3.50 2.62
N VAL A 16 6.53 -3.10 1.48
CA VAL A 16 7.46 -3.90 0.68
C VAL A 16 8.80 -3.19 0.62
N LYS A 17 9.82 -3.78 1.23
CA LYS A 17 11.18 -3.23 1.23
C LYS A 17 11.76 -3.25 -0.19
N MET A 18 12.27 -2.10 -0.63
CA MET A 18 13.01 -1.94 -1.88
C MET A 18 14.52 -1.78 -1.61
N SER A 19 15.28 -1.43 -2.66
CA SER A 19 16.68 -1.05 -2.56
C SER A 19 16.87 0.34 -1.94
N SER A 20 18.06 0.59 -1.39
CA SER A 20 18.52 1.91 -0.93
C SER A 20 17.64 2.59 0.12
N GLY A 21 16.99 1.80 0.99
CA GLY A 21 16.17 2.31 2.09
C GLY A 21 14.83 2.89 1.65
N TRP A 22 14.37 2.55 0.44
CA TRP A 22 13.01 2.84 -0.02
C TRP A 22 12.06 1.70 0.32
N PHE A 23 10.81 2.05 0.50
CA PHE A 23 9.71 1.14 0.75
C PHE A 23 8.57 1.43 -0.23
N MET A 24 7.91 0.39 -0.72
CA MET A 24 6.56 0.54 -1.27
C MET A 24 5.58 0.40 -0.11
N THR A 25 4.69 1.35 0.07
CA THR A 25 3.64 1.28 1.08
C THR A 25 2.30 1.20 0.38
N ILE A 26 1.41 0.35 0.89
CA ILE A 26 0.00 0.25 0.49
C ILE A 26 -0.82 0.50 1.74
N THR A 27 -1.70 1.50 1.72
CA THR A 27 -2.43 1.93 2.91
C THR A 27 -3.89 2.22 2.57
N LEU A 28 -4.83 1.69 3.36
CA LEU A 28 -6.22 2.17 3.34
C LEU A 28 -6.28 3.47 4.14
N ALA A 29 -6.51 4.59 3.45
CA ALA A 29 -6.54 5.93 4.03
C ALA A 29 -7.94 6.55 3.88
N SER A 30 -8.31 7.43 4.80
CA SER A 30 -9.54 8.21 4.74
C SER A 30 -9.24 9.64 4.29
N SER A 31 -10.13 10.20 3.46
CA SER A 31 -10.08 11.62 3.10
C SER A 31 -11.10 12.41 3.89
N GLU A 32 -10.65 13.23 4.84
CA GLU A 32 -11.53 14.15 5.59
C GLU A 32 -12.30 15.11 4.67
N ARG A 33 -11.69 15.49 3.54
CA ARG A 33 -12.29 16.42 2.57
C ARG A 33 -13.44 15.82 1.77
N PHE A 34 -13.36 14.53 1.47
CA PHE A 34 -14.30 13.84 0.59
C PHE A 34 -15.13 12.78 1.30
N ASP A 35 -14.91 12.61 2.61
CA ASP A 35 -15.54 11.64 3.51
C ASP A 35 -15.57 10.22 2.92
N LYS A 36 -14.45 9.83 2.32
CA LYS A 36 -14.30 8.57 1.57
C LYS A 36 -12.95 7.93 1.82
N GLU A 37 -12.94 6.61 1.83
CA GLU A 37 -11.74 5.79 1.87
C GLU A 37 -11.11 5.64 0.47
N TYR A 38 -9.80 5.52 0.45
CA TYR A 38 -9.00 5.22 -0.73
C TYR A 38 -7.80 4.37 -0.35
N VAL A 39 -7.33 3.56 -1.28
CA VAL A 39 -6.05 2.87 -1.15
C VAL A 39 -4.96 3.78 -1.72
N GLU A 40 -3.97 4.13 -0.91
CA GLU A 40 -2.76 4.81 -1.32
C GLU A 40 -1.65 3.77 -1.56
N ILE A 41 -1.03 3.80 -2.73
CA ILE A 41 0.24 3.14 -3.00
C ILE A 41 1.30 4.23 -3.12
N ALA A 42 2.35 4.18 -2.33
CA ALA A 42 3.40 5.20 -2.34
C ALA A 42 4.79 4.59 -2.25
N LYS A 43 5.78 5.35 -2.72
CA LYS A 43 7.19 5.07 -2.47
C LYS A 43 7.66 5.94 -1.30
N GLU A 44 8.04 5.33 -0.19
CA GLU A 44 8.38 6.03 1.05
C GLU A 44 9.84 5.84 1.45
N ARG A 45 10.46 6.90 1.98
CA ARG A 45 11.75 6.85 2.66
C ARG A 45 11.79 7.89 3.77
N SER A 46 12.12 7.45 4.98
CA SER A 46 12.26 8.33 6.15
C SER A 46 11.02 9.22 6.37
N GLY A 47 9.82 8.67 6.23
CA GLY A 47 8.55 9.41 6.37
C GLY A 47 8.18 10.28 5.16
N GLN A 48 9.02 10.35 4.12
CA GLN A 48 8.72 11.11 2.91
C GLN A 48 8.17 10.22 1.81
N LYS A 49 6.90 10.43 1.47
CA LYS A 49 6.21 9.75 0.36
C LYS A 49 6.42 10.46 -0.97
N LYS A 50 6.86 9.72 -1.99
CA LYS A 50 6.97 10.10 -3.41
C LYS A 50 6.13 9.17 -4.28
N ALA A 51 5.83 9.61 -5.50
CA ALA A 51 5.10 8.83 -6.51
C ALA A 51 3.84 8.15 -5.95
N ARG A 52 2.95 8.96 -5.35
CA ARG A 52 1.72 8.48 -4.74
C ARG A 52 0.69 8.16 -5.82
N PHE A 53 0.01 7.04 -5.66
CA PHE A 53 -1.08 6.62 -6.50
C PHE A 53 -2.27 6.28 -5.61
N ASN A 54 -3.39 6.98 -5.80
CA ASN A 54 -4.60 6.81 -5.00
C ASN A 54 -5.68 6.13 -5.83
N LEU A 55 -6.34 5.13 -5.22
CA LEU A 55 -7.28 4.25 -5.88
C LEU A 55 -8.55 4.10 -5.04
N ASN A 56 -9.71 4.06 -5.69
CA ASN A 56 -10.94 3.66 -5.00
C ASN A 56 -10.83 2.18 -4.56
N PRO A 57 -11.10 1.83 -3.29
CA PRO A 57 -10.88 0.47 -2.77
C PRO A 57 -11.59 -0.63 -3.58
N LYS A 58 -12.72 -0.29 -4.24
CA LYS A 58 -13.46 -1.21 -5.12
C LYS A 58 -12.60 -1.79 -6.25
N TYR A 59 -11.58 -1.06 -6.72
CA TYR A 59 -10.76 -1.46 -7.87
C TYR A 59 -9.41 -2.10 -7.47
N THR A 60 -9.09 -2.20 -6.18
CA THR A 60 -7.81 -2.74 -5.69
C THR A 60 -7.54 -4.16 -6.20
N ARG A 61 -8.56 -5.03 -6.16
CA ARG A 61 -8.43 -6.40 -6.66
C ARG A 61 -8.11 -6.44 -8.15
N ALA A 62 -8.84 -5.66 -8.96
CA ALA A 62 -8.64 -5.61 -10.40
C ALA A 62 -7.24 -5.09 -10.76
N LEU A 63 -6.72 -4.11 -10.02
CA LEU A 63 -5.34 -3.63 -10.17
C LEU A 63 -4.35 -4.74 -9.84
N GLY A 64 -4.50 -5.44 -8.71
CA GLY A 64 -3.62 -6.55 -8.33
C GLY A 64 -3.57 -7.65 -9.39
N GLU A 65 -4.73 -8.07 -9.89
CA GLU A 65 -4.82 -9.07 -10.96
C GLU A 65 -4.17 -8.58 -12.27
N ALA A 66 -4.30 -7.30 -12.60
CA ALA A 66 -3.64 -6.72 -13.78
C ALA A 66 -2.11 -6.67 -13.63
N LEU A 67 -1.61 -6.35 -12.43
CA LEU A 67 -0.17 -6.33 -12.14
C LEU A 67 0.45 -7.73 -12.21
N ILE A 68 -0.24 -8.75 -11.68
CA ILE A 68 0.20 -10.15 -11.79
C ILE A 68 0.30 -10.56 -13.26
N LYS A 69 -0.76 -10.32 -14.05
CA LYS A 69 -0.75 -10.62 -15.49
C LYS A 69 0.35 -9.88 -16.24
N PHE A 70 0.64 -8.63 -15.85
CA PHE A 70 1.74 -7.87 -16.42
C PHE A 70 3.09 -8.51 -16.10
N ALA A 71 3.33 -8.92 -14.86
CA ALA A 71 4.57 -9.60 -14.47
C ALA A 71 4.75 -10.92 -15.23
N ASP A 72 3.71 -11.76 -15.27
CA ASP A 72 3.72 -13.04 -15.99
C ASP A 72 4.03 -12.87 -17.49
N ALA A 73 3.47 -11.82 -18.12
CA ALA A 73 3.67 -11.54 -19.54
C ALA A 73 5.05 -10.96 -19.88
N ASN A 74 5.79 -10.48 -18.88
CA ASN A 74 7.09 -9.82 -19.06
C ASN A 74 8.25 -10.53 -18.35
N ASP A 75 8.02 -11.71 -17.75
CA ASP A 75 9.02 -12.51 -17.03
C ASP A 75 9.74 -11.72 -15.92
N LEU A 76 8.95 -11.02 -15.10
CA LEU A 76 9.40 -10.18 -13.98
C LEU A 76 9.34 -10.87 -12.61
#